data_AF-A0A6I7X4I2-F1
#
_entry.id   AF-A0A6I7X4I2-F1
#
_cell.length_a   1.000
_cell.length_b   1.000
_cell.length_c   1.000
_cell.angle_alpha   90.00
_cell.angle_beta   90.00
_cell.angle_gamma   90.00
#
_symmetry.space_group_name_H-M   'P 1'
#
loop_
_entity.id
_entity.type
_entity.pdbx_description
1 polymer ?
#
loop_
_entity_poly.entity_id
_entity_poly.type
_entity_poly.pdbx_seq_one_letter_code
_entity_poly.pdbx_strand_id
1 'polypeptide(L)' 'AGLSRTEELNRKHIFRRTSQTQISHYQDIYPPMVAGNLLSEPFPSAFDEDIKQANAEMFNCAACEIN' A
#
# COMPACT_ATOMS: atom_id res chain seq x y z
N ALA A 1 11.04 16.44 -13.47
CA ALA A 1 11.20 16.82 -12.04
C ALA A 1 12.52 17.54 -11.74
N GLY A 2 13.41 17.83 -12.70
CA GLY A 2 14.59 18.68 -12.46
C GLY A 2 15.52 18.23 -11.33
N LEU A 3 15.48 16.94 -10.96
CA LEU A 3 16.23 16.40 -9.82
C LEU A 3 17.70 16.31 -10.18
N SER A 4 18.54 16.78 -9.27
CA SER A 4 20.01 16.76 -9.48
C SER A 4 20.66 15.56 -8.81
N ARG A 5 20.02 14.99 -7.79
CA ARG A 5 20.51 13.84 -7.03
C ARG A 5 19.42 12.82 -6.76
N THR A 6 19.82 11.58 -6.58
CA THR A 6 18.91 10.44 -6.34
C THR A 6 18.14 10.55 -5.02
N GLU A 7 18.72 11.19 -4.01
CA GLU A 7 18.10 11.37 -2.69
C GLU A 7 16.88 12.31 -2.73
N GLU A 8 16.74 13.12 -3.80
CA GLU A 8 15.60 14.03 -3.98
C GLU A 8 14.37 13.29 -4.54
N LEU A 9 14.54 12.04 -4.98
CA LEU A 9 13.46 11.20 -5.45
C LEU A 9 12.47 10.90 -4.32
N ASN A 10 11.18 11.05 -4.60
CA ASN A 10 10.11 10.74 -3.65
C ASN A 10 8.87 10.25 -4.41
N ARG A 11 7.82 9.87 -3.69
CA ARG A 11 6.61 9.24 -4.26
C ARG A 11 5.83 10.15 -5.23
N LYS A 12 6.02 11.47 -5.20
CA LYS A 12 5.46 12.40 -6.21
C LYS A 12 6.20 12.32 -7.54
N HIS A 13 7.43 11.83 -7.54
CA HIS A 13 8.24 11.70 -8.75
C HIS A 13 8.02 10.36 -9.48
N ILE A 14 7.35 9.40 -8.86
CA ILE A 14 7.11 8.08 -9.42
C ILE A 14 5.68 8.02 -9.95
N PHE A 15 5.56 7.82 -11.27
CA PHE A 15 4.29 7.69 -11.97
C PHE A 15 4.05 6.22 -12.33
N ARG A 16 2.80 5.77 -12.18
CA ARG A 16 2.36 4.46 -12.67
C ARG A 16 1.04 4.56 -13.40
N ARG A 17 0.95 3.79 -14.48
CA ARG A 17 -0.27 3.60 -15.24
C ARG A 17 -1.21 2.70 -14.44
N THR A 18 -2.38 3.23 -14.07
CA THR A 18 -3.40 2.52 -13.27
C THR A 18 -4.50 1.91 -14.14
N SER A 19 -4.66 2.40 -15.36
CA SER A 19 -5.58 1.84 -16.38
C SER A 19 -5.03 2.09 -17.78
N GLN A 20 -5.73 1.66 -18.83
CA GLN A 20 -5.30 1.93 -20.20
C GLN A 20 -5.17 3.44 -20.50
N THR A 21 -5.97 4.28 -19.82
CA THR A 21 -6.09 5.72 -20.10
C THR A 21 -5.65 6.61 -18.93
N GLN A 22 -5.27 6.03 -17.78
CA GLN A 22 -4.96 6.79 -16.57
C GLN A 22 -3.55 6.53 -16.04
N ILE A 23 -2.87 7.61 -15.69
CA ILE A 23 -1.57 7.62 -15.01
C ILE A 23 -1.75 8.39 -13.70
N SER A 24 -1.24 7.84 -12.60
CA SER A 24 -1.31 8.47 -11.27
C SER A 24 0.07 8.44 -10.59
N HIS A 25 0.28 9.28 -9.57
CA HIS A 25 1.50 9.27 -8.77
C HIS A 25 1.45 8.20 -7.68
N TYR A 26 2.61 7.69 -7.27
CA TYR A 26 2.68 6.70 -6.18
C TYR A 26 2.12 7.21 -4.86
N GLN A 27 2.18 8.52 -4.59
CA GLN A 27 1.56 9.09 -3.39
C GLN A 27 0.03 8.93 -3.37
N ASP A 28 -0.61 8.91 -4.55
CA ASP A 28 -2.07 8.86 -4.67
C ASP A 28 -2.54 7.40 -4.72
N ILE A 29 -1.77 6.54 -5.40
CA ILE A 29 -2.07 5.10 -5.52
C ILE A 29 -1.80 4.38 -4.19
N TYR A 30 -0.81 4.84 -3.42
CA TYR A 30 -0.37 4.22 -2.19
C TYR A 30 -0.20 5.29 -1.11
N PRO A 31 -1.30 5.64 -0.41
CA PRO A 31 -1.28 6.67 0.61
C PRO A 31 -0.27 6.32 1.72
N PRO A 32 0.40 7.32 2.29
CA PRO A 32 1.36 7.10 3.35
C PRO A 32 0.66 6.49 4.58
N MET A 33 1.25 5.44 5.13
CA MET A 33 0.83 4.84 6.38
C MET A 33 1.66 5.41 7.52
N VAL A 34 1.02 5.77 8.62
CA VAL A 34 1.70 6.18 9.84
C VAL A 34 2.19 4.94 10.59
N ALA A 35 3.41 4.99 11.11
CA ALA A 35 3.97 3.90 11.90
C ALA A 35 3.05 3.60 13.11
N GLY A 36 2.73 2.32 13.30
CA GLY A 36 1.86 1.86 14.38
C GLY A 36 0.38 1.72 14.01
N ASN A 37 -0.07 2.20 12.85
CA ASN A 37 -1.50 2.11 12.46
C ASN A 37 -2.04 0.68 12.32
N LEU A 38 -1.18 -0.33 12.22
CA LEU A 38 -1.59 -1.74 12.17
C LEU A 38 -1.46 -2.47 13.51
N LEU A 39 -1.03 -1.78 14.58
CA LEU A 39 -0.79 -2.40 15.90
C LEU A 39 -1.99 -2.30 16.83
N SER A 40 -2.91 -1.36 16.59
CA SER A 40 -4.09 -1.15 17.43
C SER A 40 -5.21 -0.47 16.63
N GLU A 41 -6.46 -0.72 17.04
CA GLU A 41 -7.62 -0.04 16.47
C GLU A 41 -7.59 1.49 16.70
N PRO A 42 -8.17 2.30 15.80
CA PRO A 42 -8.82 1.88 14.55
C PRO A 42 -7.81 1.58 13.43
N PHE A 43 -8.00 0.44 12.76
CA PHE A 43 -7.17 0.08 11.61
C PHE A 43 -7.54 0.91 10.37
N PRO A 44 -6.60 1.13 9.43
CA PRO A 44 -6.92 1.79 8.17
C PRO A 44 -7.84 0.92 7.33
N SER A 45 -8.90 1.52 6.77
CA SER A 45 -9.94 0.81 6.01
C SER A 45 -9.43 -0.04 4.85
N ALA A 46 -8.28 0.34 4.28
CA ALA A 46 -7.64 -0.41 3.20
C ALA A 46 -7.19 -1.83 3.62
N PHE A 47 -7.07 -2.10 4.92
CA PHE A 47 -6.60 -3.37 5.48
C PHE A 47 -7.69 -4.08 6.31
N ASP A 48 -8.94 -3.63 6.27
CA ASP A 48 -10.01 -4.20 7.12
C ASP A 48 -10.18 -5.70 6.92
N GLU A 49 -10.18 -6.17 5.66
CA GLU A 49 -10.31 -7.59 5.35
C GLU A 49 -9.05 -8.38 5.75
N ASP A 50 -7.86 -7.80 5.53
CA ASP A 50 -6.60 -8.43 5.93
C ASP A 50 -6.53 -8.62 7.45
N ILE A 51 -6.93 -7.61 8.22
CA ILE A 51 -6.96 -7.67 9.69
C ILE A 51 -7.97 -8.68 10.19
N LYS A 52 -9.18 -8.76 9.58
CA LYS A 52 -10.18 -9.77 9.95
C LYS A 52 -9.70 -11.20 9.68
N GLN A 53 -8.89 -11.39 8.64
CA GLN A 53 -8.37 -12.69 8.25
C GLN A 53 -7.04 -13.03 8.94
N ALA A 54 -6.35 -12.05 9.53
CA ALA A 54 -5.07 -12.24 10.17
C ALA A 54 -5.18 -13.19 11.38
N ASN A 55 -4.27 -14.17 11.43
CA ASN A 55 -4.16 -15.12 12.53
C ASN A 55 -2.70 -15.33 12.88
N ALA A 56 -2.32 -15.09 14.14
CA ALA A 56 -0.93 -15.23 14.60
C ALA A 56 -0.39 -16.67 14.49
N GLU A 57 -1.28 -17.67 14.46
CA GLU A 57 -0.94 -19.09 14.41
C GLU A 57 -0.84 -19.65 12.97
N MET A 58 -1.15 -18.84 11.94
CA MET A 58 -1.21 -19.32 10.55
C MET A 58 -0.79 -18.24 9.56
N PHE A 59 0.12 -18.57 8.64
CA PHE A 59 0.60 -17.65 7.60
C PHE A 59 -0.24 -17.70 6.31
N ASN A 60 -1.08 -18.71 6.19
CA ASN A 60 -1.89 -19.02 5.02
C ASN A 60 -3.35 -18.61 5.29
N CYS A 61 -3.86 -17.68 4.49
CA CYS A 61 -5.28 -17.38 4.47
C CYS A 61 -5.99 -18.41 3.57
N ALA A 62 -6.90 -19.20 4.12
CA ALA A 62 -7.66 -20.21 3.37
C ALA A 62 -8.47 -19.60 2.19
N ALA A 63 -8.82 -18.31 2.27
CA ALA A 63 -9.51 -17.60 1.19
C ALA A 63 -8.58 -17.18 0.03
N CYS A 64 -7.26 -17.18 0.25
CA CYS A 64 -6.25 -16.76 -0.73
C CYS A 64 -5.52 -17.95 -1.37
N GLU A 65 -5.97 -19.18 -1.11
CA GLU A 65 -5.42 -20.36 -1.79
C GLU A 65 -5.77 -20.30 -3.28
N ILE A 66 -4.73 -20.07 -4.10
CA ILE A 66 -4.84 -20.08 -5.55
C ILE A 66 -4.95 -21.55 -5.96
N ASN A 67 -6.13 -21.97 -6.41
CA ASN A 67 -6.34 -23.30 -7.02
C ASN A 67 -5.48 -23.48 -8.28
#